data_AF-A0A1J4UVU9-F1
#
_entry.id   AF-A0A1J4UVU9-F1
#
_cell.length_a   1.000
_cell.length_b   1.000
_cell.length_c   1.000
_cell.angle_alpha   90.00
_cell.angle_beta   90.00
_cell.angle_gamma   90.00
#
_symmetry.space_group_name_H-M   'P 1'
#
loop_
_entity.id
_entity.type
_entity.pdbx_description
1 polymer ?
#
loop_
_entity_poly.entity_id
_entity_poly.type
_entity_poly.pdbx_seq_one_letter_code
_entity_poly.pdbx_strand_id
1 'polypeptide(L)'
;MKKSNKDKHYNWLMGADMYLAASIILCKEMLIFYKSPNSIFNSDQRIDKKCGFTSNNPDYEMLLPVIFNLKHGIELYLKALTMQTDINLVYSQSHDLIALLNILILKIKDNHISNSMLKILDYDIRKIVEKYYFGLYAFAQERVYPDINNEAERYPEYKNPNCYKIENLCNINMNVLLNEIINDCVFVQKLLREDILKKLKII
;
A
#
# COMPACT_ATOMS: atom_id res chain seq x y z
N MET A 1 -29.47 -1.88 10.29
CA MET A 1 -28.85 -1.03 11.34
C MET A 1 -27.61 -0.36 10.75
N LYS A 2 -27.51 0.98 10.76
CA LYS A 2 -26.25 1.66 10.42
C LYS A 2 -25.25 1.30 11.52
N LYS A 3 -24.20 0.53 11.20
CA LYS A 3 -23.06 0.29 12.13
C LYS A 3 -22.61 1.65 12.68
N SER A 4 -22.35 1.73 13.99
CA SER A 4 -21.89 2.97 14.60
C SER A 4 -20.59 3.43 13.89
N ASN A 5 -20.40 4.74 13.74
CA ASN A 5 -19.19 5.26 13.10
C ASN A 5 -17.90 4.85 13.86
N LYS A 6 -18.00 4.54 15.16
CA LYS A 6 -16.90 4.00 15.97
C LYS A 6 -16.48 2.58 15.53
N ASP A 7 -17.44 1.71 15.24
CA ASP A 7 -17.14 0.34 14.77
C ASP A 7 -16.50 0.36 13.38
N LYS A 8 -16.95 1.26 12.49
CA LYS A 8 -16.34 1.43 11.16
C LYS A 8 -14.89 1.89 11.26
N HIS A 9 -14.62 2.86 12.13
CA HIS A 9 -13.29 3.38 12.38
C HIS A 9 -12.32 2.29 12.88
N TYR A 10 -12.72 1.52 13.90
CA TYR A 10 -11.91 0.40 14.41
C TYR A 10 -11.61 -0.65 13.33
N ASN A 11 -12.63 -1.00 12.53
CA ASN A 11 -12.46 -1.97 11.44
C ASN A 11 -11.48 -1.49 10.36
N TRP A 12 -11.45 -0.19 10.06
CA TRP A 12 -10.49 0.35 9.09
C TRP A 12 -9.07 0.41 9.64
N LEU A 13 -8.89 0.79 10.90
CA LEU A 13 -7.56 0.79 11.52
C LEU A 13 -6.98 -0.64 11.61
N MET A 14 -7.76 -1.58 12.14
CA MET A 14 -7.36 -3.00 12.20
C MET A 14 -7.16 -3.59 10.81
N GLY A 15 -8.05 -3.28 9.87
CA GLY A 15 -7.90 -3.68 8.47
C GLY A 15 -6.58 -3.18 7.90
N ALA A 16 -6.25 -1.91 8.08
CA ALA A 16 -5.02 -1.32 7.59
C ALA A 16 -3.78 -2.07 8.12
N ASP A 17 -3.76 -2.39 9.42
CA ASP A 17 -2.69 -3.20 10.02
C ASP A 17 -2.60 -4.61 9.42
N MET A 18 -3.74 -5.27 9.22
CA MET A 18 -3.79 -6.60 8.61
C MET A 18 -3.23 -6.60 7.18
N TYR A 19 -3.63 -5.62 6.36
CA TYR A 19 -3.17 -5.50 4.98
C TYR A 19 -1.67 -5.21 4.89
N LEU A 20 -1.16 -4.24 5.68
CA LEU A 20 0.29 -3.96 5.69
C LEU A 20 1.11 -5.13 6.27
N ALA A 21 0.59 -5.83 7.29
CA ALA A 21 1.24 -7.04 7.80
C ALA A 21 1.28 -8.16 6.76
N ALA A 22 0.20 -8.37 6.00
CA ALA A 22 0.15 -9.35 4.92
C ALA A 22 1.18 -9.03 3.82
N SER A 23 1.31 -7.76 3.43
CA SER A 23 2.34 -7.31 2.48
C SER A 23 3.75 -7.62 2.99
N ILE A 24 4.05 -7.33 4.26
CA ILE A 24 5.35 -7.65 4.88
C ILE A 24 5.61 -9.15 4.93
N ILE A 25 4.62 -9.96 5.34
CA ILE A 25 4.75 -11.43 5.41
C ILE A 25 5.07 -11.99 4.03
N LEU A 26 4.32 -11.58 3.00
CA LEU A 26 4.57 -12.02 1.63
C LEU A 26 5.97 -11.64 1.15
N CYS A 27 6.43 -10.39 1.40
CA CYS A 27 7.79 -9.99 1.06
C CYS A 27 8.86 -10.82 1.78
N LYS A 28 8.66 -11.11 3.08
CA LYS A 28 9.60 -11.92 3.86
C LYS A 28 9.66 -13.36 3.38
N GLU A 29 8.51 -13.97 3.09
CA GLU A 29 8.43 -15.30 2.50
C GLU A 29 9.16 -15.32 1.16
N MET A 30 8.87 -14.37 0.28
CA MET A 30 9.57 -14.20 -1.00
C MET A 30 11.10 -14.10 -0.82
N LEU A 31 11.58 -13.25 0.10
CA LEU A 31 13.02 -13.07 0.39
C LEU A 31 13.73 -14.33 0.90
N ILE A 32 13.04 -15.23 1.62
CA ILE A 32 13.63 -16.51 2.05
C ILE A 32 14.04 -17.33 0.83
N PHE A 33 13.27 -17.25 -0.25
CA PHE A 33 13.51 -18.05 -1.46
C PHE A 33 14.52 -17.41 -2.43
N TYR A 34 14.61 -16.08 -2.51
CA TYR A 34 15.57 -15.37 -3.38
C TYR A 34 17.02 -15.33 -2.87
N LYS A 35 17.30 -15.79 -1.65
CA LYS A 35 18.66 -15.84 -1.10
C LYS A 35 19.53 -16.97 -1.68
N SER A 36 18.96 -17.93 -2.41
CA SER A 36 19.74 -19.02 -3.01
C SER A 36 20.16 -18.69 -4.44
N PRO A 37 21.47 -18.68 -4.76
CA PRO A 37 21.96 -18.46 -6.12
C PRO A 37 21.61 -19.60 -7.09
N ASN A 38 21.08 -20.73 -6.60
CA ASN A 38 20.65 -21.85 -7.43
C ASN A 38 19.15 -22.11 -7.27
N SER A 39 18.34 -21.61 -8.21
CA SER A 39 16.87 -21.76 -8.25
C SER A 39 16.39 -23.21 -8.21
N ILE A 40 17.23 -24.16 -8.63
CA ILE A 40 16.94 -25.60 -8.69
C ILE A 40 16.90 -26.25 -7.29
N PHE A 41 17.60 -25.74 -6.28
CA PHE A 41 17.66 -26.39 -4.96
C PHE A 41 16.54 -26.00 -4.00
N ASN A 42 15.69 -25.02 -4.37
CA ASN A 42 14.63 -24.50 -3.50
C ASN A 42 13.20 -24.71 -4.06
N SER A 43 13.02 -25.41 -5.18
CA SER A 43 11.69 -25.59 -5.82
C SER A 43 10.64 -26.13 -4.86
N ASP A 44 11.03 -27.08 -4.00
CA ASP A 44 10.13 -27.75 -3.05
C ASP A 44 9.87 -26.90 -1.80
N GLN A 45 10.65 -25.83 -1.63
CA GLN A 45 10.52 -24.91 -0.51
C GLN A 45 9.65 -23.69 -0.89
N ARG A 46 9.63 -23.31 -2.17
CA ARG A 46 8.89 -22.17 -2.72
C ARG A 46 7.40 -22.22 -2.36
N ILE A 47 6.95 -21.21 -1.63
CA ILE A 47 5.56 -21.11 -1.17
C ILE A 47 4.56 -21.06 -2.34
N ASP A 48 4.92 -20.41 -3.45
CA ASP A 48 4.08 -20.37 -4.64
C ASP A 48 3.81 -21.78 -5.21
N LYS A 49 4.82 -22.65 -5.26
CA LYS A 49 4.66 -24.04 -5.73
C LYS A 49 3.88 -24.89 -4.75
N LYS A 50 4.09 -24.73 -3.43
CA LYS A 50 3.31 -25.42 -2.39
C LYS A 50 1.82 -25.06 -2.42
N CYS A 51 1.51 -23.81 -2.75
CA CYS A 51 0.15 -23.33 -2.90
C CYS A 51 -0.48 -23.69 -4.27
N GLY A 52 0.25 -24.39 -5.15
CA GLY A 52 -0.24 -24.74 -6.48
C GLY A 52 -0.32 -23.55 -7.45
N PHE A 53 0.44 -22.48 -7.22
CA PHE A 53 0.44 -21.33 -8.11
C PHE A 53 1.07 -21.70 -9.47
N THR A 54 0.25 -21.64 -10.51
CA THR A 54 0.58 -22.13 -11.86
C THR A 54 1.34 -21.13 -12.72
N SER A 55 1.87 -20.08 -12.12
CA SER A 55 2.58 -19.02 -12.83
C SER A 55 3.89 -19.49 -13.45
N ASN A 56 4.16 -18.99 -14.66
CA ASN A 56 5.47 -19.07 -15.31
C ASN A 56 6.46 -18.05 -14.75
N ASN A 57 5.96 -17.01 -14.07
CA ASN A 57 6.73 -15.89 -13.52
C ASN A 57 6.27 -15.56 -12.09
N PRO A 58 6.29 -16.54 -11.16
CA PRO A 58 5.68 -16.39 -9.84
C PRO A 58 6.29 -15.23 -9.04
N ASP A 59 7.57 -14.98 -9.25
CA ASP A 59 8.34 -13.92 -8.62
C ASP A 59 7.76 -12.51 -8.86
N TYR A 60 7.28 -12.27 -10.08
CA TYR A 60 6.72 -10.99 -10.47
C TYR A 60 5.21 -10.94 -10.23
N GLU A 61 4.51 -12.03 -10.49
CA GLU A 61 3.06 -12.08 -10.30
C GLU A 61 2.69 -12.05 -8.82
N MET A 62 3.54 -12.55 -7.92
CA MET A 62 3.37 -12.40 -6.46
C MET A 62 3.67 -10.98 -5.96
N LEU A 63 4.31 -10.12 -6.75
CA LEU A 63 4.45 -8.70 -6.41
C LEU A 63 3.09 -7.99 -6.43
N LEU A 64 2.17 -8.40 -7.30
CA LEU A 64 0.84 -7.79 -7.41
C LEU A 64 0.04 -7.88 -6.09
N PRO A 65 -0.15 -9.06 -5.47
CA PRO A 65 -0.82 -9.14 -4.18
C PRO A 65 -0.04 -8.40 -3.07
N VAL A 66 1.31 -8.38 -3.10
CA VAL A 66 2.11 -7.60 -2.14
C VAL A 66 1.75 -6.11 -2.20
N ILE A 67 1.72 -5.54 -3.41
CA ILE A 67 1.45 -4.12 -3.61
C ILE A 67 -0.03 -3.79 -3.41
N PHE A 68 -0.94 -4.67 -3.82
CA PHE A 68 -2.36 -4.53 -3.51
C PHE A 68 -2.58 -4.37 -2.00
N ASN A 69 -1.99 -5.27 -1.20
CA ASN A 69 -2.07 -5.22 0.26
C ASN A 69 -1.46 -3.92 0.82
N LEU A 70 -0.31 -3.47 0.28
CA LEU A 70 0.29 -2.19 0.68
C LEU A 70 -0.65 -1.01 0.40
N LYS A 71 -1.13 -0.88 -0.84
CA LYS A 71 -1.99 0.24 -1.28
C LYS A 71 -3.29 0.26 -0.50
N HIS A 72 -3.92 -0.90 -0.31
CA HIS A 72 -5.16 -0.98 0.42
C HIS A 72 -4.97 -0.73 1.93
N GLY A 73 -3.83 -1.12 2.50
CA GLY A 73 -3.45 -0.73 3.86
C GLY A 73 -3.33 0.79 4.03
N ILE A 74 -2.66 1.47 3.10
CA ILE A 74 -2.58 2.94 3.07
C ILE A 74 -3.99 3.56 2.91
N GLU A 75 -4.78 3.06 1.98
CA GLU A 75 -6.16 3.51 1.74
C GLU A 75 -6.99 3.52 3.03
N LEU A 76 -6.96 2.41 3.78
CA LEU A 76 -7.71 2.27 5.02
C LEU A 76 -7.17 3.17 6.14
N TYR A 77 -5.85 3.35 6.24
CA TYR A 77 -5.26 4.31 7.17
C TYR A 77 -5.73 5.74 6.88
N LEU A 78 -5.64 6.19 5.63
CA LEU A 78 -6.06 7.54 5.23
C LEU A 78 -7.55 7.77 5.52
N LYS A 79 -8.38 6.76 5.23
CA LYS A 79 -9.82 6.79 5.53
C LYS A 79 -10.10 6.83 7.03
N ALA A 80 -9.43 5.99 7.82
CA ALA A 80 -9.58 5.96 9.27
C ALA A 80 -9.21 7.33 9.88
N LEU A 81 -8.06 7.88 9.51
CA LEU A 81 -7.58 9.18 9.99
C LEU A 81 -8.53 10.32 9.63
N THR A 82 -9.05 10.32 8.41
CA THR A 82 -9.96 11.37 7.95
C THR A 82 -11.32 11.28 8.64
N MET A 83 -11.86 10.08 8.87
CA MET A 83 -13.10 9.92 9.63
C MET A 83 -12.99 10.43 11.07
N GLN A 84 -11.79 10.43 11.62
CA GLN A 84 -11.58 10.99 12.95
C GLN A 84 -11.54 12.52 12.95
N THR A 85 -11.06 13.14 11.87
CA THR A 85 -11.08 14.61 11.72
C THR A 85 -12.44 15.11 11.24
N ASP A 86 -13.21 14.29 10.53
CA ASP A 86 -14.58 14.57 10.07
C ASP A 86 -15.44 13.28 10.02
N ILE A 87 -16.20 13.05 11.08
CA ILE A 87 -17.03 11.84 11.25
C ILE A 87 -18.21 11.74 10.27
N ASN A 88 -18.56 12.84 9.59
CA ASN A 88 -19.68 12.90 8.66
C ASN A 88 -19.24 12.76 7.20
N LEU A 89 -17.92 12.66 6.94
CA LEU A 89 -17.40 12.57 5.59
C LEU A 89 -17.88 11.30 4.88
N VAL A 90 -18.34 11.47 3.64
CA VAL A 90 -18.70 10.39 2.72
C VAL A 90 -17.71 10.41 1.56
N TYR A 91 -17.07 9.27 1.27
CA TYR A 91 -16.14 9.13 0.15
C TYR A 91 -16.89 8.90 -1.16
N SER A 92 -16.76 9.84 -2.11
CA SER A 92 -17.30 9.72 -3.48
C SER A 92 -16.38 8.90 -4.40
N GLN A 93 -15.06 9.01 -4.22
CA GLN A 93 -14.04 8.19 -4.88
C GLN A 93 -13.37 7.32 -3.82
N SER A 94 -13.70 6.03 -3.80
CA SER A 94 -13.35 5.18 -2.66
C SER A 94 -11.90 4.72 -2.63
N HIS A 95 -11.14 4.76 -3.74
CA HIS A 95 -9.84 4.06 -3.81
C HIS A 95 -8.66 4.94 -4.27
N ASP A 96 -8.89 6.19 -4.65
CA ASP A 96 -7.82 7.11 -5.09
C ASP A 96 -6.97 7.56 -3.90
N LEU A 97 -5.76 7.02 -3.79
CA LEU A 97 -4.84 7.30 -2.70
C LEU A 97 -4.41 8.77 -2.64
N ILE A 98 -4.22 9.42 -3.80
CA ILE A 98 -3.82 10.84 -3.84
C ILE A 98 -5.00 11.70 -3.39
N ALA A 99 -6.21 11.42 -3.88
CA ALA A 99 -7.41 12.14 -3.46
C ALA A 99 -7.65 11.97 -1.95
N LEU A 100 -7.54 10.74 -1.43
CA LEU A 100 -7.70 10.44 0.00
C LEU A 100 -6.66 11.19 0.85
N LEU A 101 -5.39 11.21 0.42
CA LEU A 101 -4.34 11.94 1.12
C LEU A 101 -4.60 13.45 1.12
N ASN A 102 -4.98 14.02 -0.03
CA ASN A 102 -5.29 15.44 -0.15
C ASN A 102 -6.48 15.84 0.72
N ILE A 103 -7.53 15.01 0.77
CA ILE A 103 -8.69 15.22 1.65
C ILE A 103 -8.24 15.25 3.11
N LEU A 104 -7.45 14.26 3.55
CA LEU A 104 -6.94 14.22 4.93
C LEU A 104 -6.15 15.48 5.28
N ILE A 105 -5.24 15.91 4.39
CA ILE A 105 -4.39 17.09 4.59
C ILE A 105 -5.25 18.35 4.70
N LEU A 106 -6.25 18.52 3.83
CA LEU A 106 -7.18 19.64 3.90
C LEU A 106 -7.91 19.65 5.24
N LYS A 107 -8.45 18.50 5.68
CA LYS A 107 -9.15 18.40 6.96
C LYS A 107 -8.25 18.68 8.17
N ILE A 108 -6.97 18.29 8.11
CA ILE A 108 -6.00 18.62 9.16
C ILE A 108 -5.69 20.13 9.18
N LYS A 109 -5.57 20.77 8.00
CA LYS A 109 -5.38 22.22 7.88
C LYS A 109 -6.58 22.99 8.45
N ASP A 110 -7.79 22.60 8.06
CA ASP A 110 -9.05 23.24 8.50
C ASP A 110 -9.24 23.16 10.02
N ASN A 111 -8.81 22.05 10.64
CA ASN A 111 -8.86 21.85 12.09
C ASN A 111 -7.67 22.46 12.84
N HIS A 112 -6.81 23.26 12.18
CA HIS A 112 -5.63 23.92 12.75
C HIS A 112 -4.68 22.97 13.53
N ILE A 113 -4.50 21.75 13.03
CA ILE A 113 -3.64 20.73 13.64
C ILE A 113 -2.16 21.01 13.29
N SER A 114 -1.24 20.52 14.13
CA SER A 114 0.22 20.76 14.07
C SER A 114 0.86 20.74 12.67
N ASN A 115 1.63 21.79 12.35
CA ASN A 115 2.48 21.89 11.15
C ASN A 115 3.43 20.70 10.95
N SER A 116 3.87 20.05 12.03
CA SER A 116 4.74 18.87 11.94
C SER A 116 4.06 17.69 11.26
N MET A 117 2.75 17.52 11.48
CA MET A 117 1.95 16.47 10.87
C MET A 117 1.72 16.72 9.39
N LEU A 118 1.42 17.97 9.05
CA LEU A 118 1.29 18.38 7.66
C LEU A 118 2.58 18.10 6.88
N LYS A 119 3.74 18.36 7.47
CA LYS A 119 5.03 18.04 6.84
C LYS A 119 5.20 16.54 6.59
N ILE A 120 4.86 15.70 7.57
CA ILE A 120 4.93 14.23 7.42
C ILE A 120 4.00 13.76 6.29
N LEU A 121 2.77 14.28 6.25
CA LEU A 121 1.79 13.89 5.24
C LEU A 121 2.16 14.40 3.84
N ASP A 122 2.50 15.68 3.70
CA ASP A 122 2.82 16.31 2.41
C ASP A 122 4.16 15.83 1.83
N TYR A 123 5.07 15.31 2.65
CA TYR A 123 6.40 14.87 2.19
C TYR A 123 6.60 13.36 2.30
N ASP A 124 6.64 12.83 3.52
CA ASP A 124 7.06 11.46 3.78
C ASP A 124 6.01 10.45 3.26
N ILE A 125 4.74 10.64 3.61
CA ILE A 125 3.64 9.77 3.18
C ILE A 125 3.32 10.00 1.70
N ARG A 126 3.30 11.25 1.23
CA ARG A 126 3.06 11.57 -0.19
C ARG A 126 4.04 10.86 -1.11
N LYS A 127 5.32 10.82 -0.78
CA LYS A 127 6.34 10.14 -1.59
C LYS A 127 6.02 8.65 -1.75
N ILE A 128 5.61 7.98 -0.69
CA ILE A 128 5.21 6.57 -0.72
C ILE A 128 3.92 6.39 -1.53
N VAL A 129 2.91 7.21 -1.27
CA VAL A 129 1.65 7.19 -2.03
C VAL A 129 1.91 7.33 -3.53
N GLU A 130 2.69 8.33 -3.95
CA GLU A 130 3.01 8.55 -5.36
C GLU A 130 3.82 7.40 -5.97
N LYS A 131 4.77 6.81 -5.22
CA LYS A 131 5.56 5.65 -5.67
C LYS A 131 4.64 4.51 -6.13
N TYR A 132 3.64 4.16 -5.32
CA TYR A 132 2.74 3.04 -5.63
C TYR A 132 1.55 3.43 -6.52
N TYR A 133 1.11 4.69 -6.45
CA TYR A 133 0.03 5.20 -7.29
C TYR A 133 0.41 5.28 -8.77
N PHE A 134 1.68 5.62 -9.07
CA PHE A 134 2.18 5.69 -10.44
C PHE A 134 2.96 4.44 -10.88
N GLY A 135 3.09 3.42 -10.02
CA GLY A 135 3.85 2.21 -10.37
C GLY A 135 5.38 2.40 -10.41
N LEU A 136 5.92 3.47 -9.81
CA LEU A 136 7.35 3.84 -9.86
C LEU A 136 8.29 2.85 -9.15
N TYR A 137 7.73 1.90 -8.40
CA TYR A 137 8.48 0.87 -7.70
C TYR A 137 9.05 -0.21 -8.62
N ALA A 138 8.48 -0.38 -9.81
CA ALA A 138 8.84 -1.47 -10.72
C ALA A 138 8.45 -1.24 -12.18
N PHE A 139 7.36 -0.51 -12.43
CA PHE A 139 6.65 -0.56 -13.71
C PHE A 139 6.70 0.74 -14.50
N ALA A 140 6.85 1.89 -13.84
CA ALA A 140 6.94 3.18 -14.51
C ALA A 140 8.23 3.92 -14.13
N GLN A 141 8.80 4.65 -15.10
CA GLN A 141 9.91 5.58 -14.86
C GLN A 141 9.41 7.00 -14.57
N GLU A 142 8.17 7.31 -14.95
CA GLU A 142 7.58 8.64 -14.90
C GLU A 142 6.14 8.61 -14.35
N ARG A 143 5.66 9.75 -13.86
CA ARG A 143 4.34 9.93 -13.23
C ARG A 143 3.23 10.15 -14.26
N VAL A 144 3.10 9.23 -15.23
CA VAL A 144 2.20 9.42 -16.39
C VAL A 144 0.94 8.55 -16.32
N TYR A 145 1.00 7.40 -15.63
CA TYR A 145 -0.09 6.42 -15.59
C TYR A 145 -0.59 6.22 -14.16
N PRO A 146 -1.55 7.03 -13.70
CA PRO A 146 -2.09 6.93 -12.35
C PRO A 146 -3.02 5.73 -12.20
N ASP A 147 -2.88 4.99 -11.10
CA ASP A 147 -3.81 3.93 -10.73
C ASP A 147 -4.88 4.42 -9.74
N ILE A 148 -5.80 5.23 -10.26
CA ILE A 148 -6.86 5.93 -9.52
C ILE A 148 -7.71 4.97 -8.68
N ASN A 149 -7.98 3.76 -9.18
CA ASN A 149 -8.92 2.83 -8.54
C ASN A 149 -8.24 1.63 -7.88
N ASN A 150 -6.90 1.64 -7.78
CA ASN A 150 -6.12 0.47 -7.38
C ASN A 150 -6.43 -0.75 -8.28
N GLU A 151 -6.72 -0.51 -9.56
CA GLU A 151 -7.17 -1.52 -10.52
C GLU A 151 -6.02 -2.37 -11.04
N ALA A 152 -4.82 -1.81 -11.13
CA ALA A 152 -3.67 -2.49 -11.71
C ALA A 152 -3.33 -3.79 -10.95
N GLU A 153 -3.43 -3.76 -9.62
CA GLU A 153 -3.17 -4.93 -8.78
C GLU A 153 -4.43 -5.68 -8.34
N ARG A 154 -5.64 -5.10 -8.50
CA ARG A 154 -6.92 -5.81 -8.26
C ARG A 154 -7.31 -6.71 -9.42
N TYR A 155 -7.03 -6.25 -10.64
CA TYR A 155 -7.53 -6.82 -11.89
C TYR A 155 -6.40 -6.94 -12.92
N PRO A 156 -5.26 -7.58 -12.58
CA PRO A 156 -4.10 -7.66 -13.47
C PRO A 156 -4.40 -8.34 -14.81
N GLU A 157 -5.40 -9.22 -14.85
CA GLU A 157 -5.88 -9.93 -16.03
C GLU A 157 -6.56 -9.00 -17.06
N TYR A 158 -7.10 -7.87 -16.61
CA TYR A 158 -7.84 -6.95 -17.48
C TYR A 158 -6.93 -6.01 -18.29
N LYS A 159 -5.60 -6.16 -18.20
CA LYS A 159 -4.57 -5.40 -18.94
C LYS A 159 -5.00 -3.94 -19.16
N ASN A 160 -5.45 -3.27 -18.10
CA ASN A 160 -6.07 -1.96 -18.25
C ASN A 160 -5.05 -1.01 -18.90
N PRO A 161 -5.23 -0.61 -20.17
CA PRO A 161 -4.24 0.16 -20.90
C PRO A 161 -4.06 1.57 -20.34
N ASN A 162 -4.96 1.99 -19.45
CA ASN A 162 -4.92 3.26 -18.75
C ASN A 162 -4.09 3.20 -17.45
N CYS A 163 -3.79 2.01 -16.94
CA CYS A 163 -2.85 1.82 -15.82
C CYS A 163 -1.40 1.83 -16.32
N TYR A 164 -0.43 1.86 -15.41
CA TYR A 164 0.99 1.81 -15.79
C TYR A 164 1.30 0.52 -16.57
N LYS A 165 2.12 0.64 -17.62
CA LYS A 165 2.58 -0.52 -18.39
C LYS A 165 3.59 -1.30 -17.57
N ILE A 166 3.36 -2.60 -17.42
CA ILE A 166 4.33 -3.50 -16.80
C ILE A 166 5.49 -3.71 -17.77
N GLU A 167 6.53 -2.89 -17.68
CA GLU A 167 7.73 -2.99 -18.51
C GLU A 167 8.94 -3.39 -17.64
N ASN A 168 9.83 -4.25 -18.16
CA ASN A 168 11.14 -4.56 -17.58
C ASN A 168 11.17 -5.23 -16.19
N LEU A 169 10.17 -6.06 -15.85
CA LEU A 169 10.19 -6.90 -14.64
C LEU A 169 11.51 -7.69 -14.46
N CYS A 170 12.06 -8.20 -15.57
CA CYS A 170 13.28 -8.99 -15.64
C CYS A 170 14.53 -8.28 -15.06
N ASN A 171 14.54 -6.93 -15.07
CA ASN A 171 15.70 -6.12 -14.68
C ASN A 171 15.63 -5.66 -13.22
N ILE A 172 14.58 -6.04 -12.50
CA ILE A 172 14.35 -5.61 -11.12
C ILE A 172 15.19 -6.49 -10.19
N ASN A 173 16.00 -5.85 -9.34
CA ASN A 173 16.62 -6.53 -8.22
C ASN A 173 15.54 -6.80 -7.14
N MET A 174 14.91 -7.97 -7.21
CA MET A 174 13.82 -8.34 -6.32
C MET A 174 14.19 -8.30 -4.84
N ASN A 175 15.42 -8.66 -4.48
CA ASN A 175 15.87 -8.56 -3.09
C ASN A 175 15.84 -7.11 -2.58
N VAL A 176 16.27 -6.14 -3.40
CA VAL A 176 16.24 -4.72 -3.04
C VAL A 176 14.78 -4.25 -2.96
N LEU A 177 13.98 -4.53 -3.99
CA LEU A 177 12.58 -4.07 -4.05
C LEU A 177 11.74 -4.60 -2.88
N LEU A 178 11.85 -5.89 -2.54
CA LEU A 178 11.08 -6.47 -1.43
C LEU A 178 11.46 -5.85 -0.09
N ASN A 179 12.75 -5.57 0.15
CA ASN A 179 13.20 -4.87 1.35
C ASN A 179 12.71 -3.42 1.39
N GLU A 180 12.69 -2.71 0.25
CA GLU A 180 12.08 -1.38 0.17
C GLU A 180 10.60 -1.40 0.52
N ILE A 181 9.83 -2.35 -0.02
CA ILE A 181 8.40 -2.49 0.26
C ILE A 181 8.16 -2.77 1.74
N ILE A 182 8.96 -3.64 2.36
CA ILE A 182 8.90 -3.89 3.81
C ILE A 182 9.13 -2.60 4.59
N ASN A 183 10.17 -1.84 4.22
CA ASN A 183 10.50 -0.58 4.88
C ASN A 183 9.37 0.45 4.71
N ASP A 184 8.79 0.56 3.52
CA ASP A 184 7.66 1.43 3.24
C ASP A 184 6.44 1.05 4.11
N CYS A 185 6.11 -0.24 4.22
CA CYS A 185 5.02 -0.73 5.08
C CYS A 185 5.25 -0.37 6.56
N VAL A 186 6.44 -0.68 7.09
CA VAL A 186 6.79 -0.40 8.50
C VAL A 186 6.77 1.10 8.77
N PHE A 187 7.27 1.90 7.82
CA PHE A 187 7.32 3.34 7.94
C PHE A 187 5.92 3.96 7.92
N VAL A 188 5.06 3.54 7.00
CA VAL A 188 3.64 3.92 6.96
C VAL A 188 2.93 3.54 8.26
N GLN A 189 3.08 2.29 8.72
CA GLN A 189 2.51 1.85 9.99
C GLN A 189 2.97 2.74 11.13
N LYS A 190 4.28 2.96 11.29
CA LYS A 190 4.82 3.80 12.37
C LYS A 190 4.23 5.21 12.36
N LEU A 191 4.27 5.89 11.21
CA LEU A 191 3.84 7.28 11.11
C LEU A 191 2.33 7.43 11.24
N LEU A 192 1.55 6.64 10.51
CA LEU A 192 0.09 6.77 10.48
C LEU A 192 -0.57 6.19 11.75
N ARG A 193 0.02 5.18 12.39
CA ARG A 193 -0.53 4.53 13.61
C ARG A 193 -0.10 5.21 14.89
N GLU A 194 1.18 5.41 15.15
CA GLU A 194 1.63 5.82 16.49
C GLU A 194 1.76 7.33 16.62
N ASP A 195 2.39 7.98 15.64
CA ASP A 195 2.73 9.39 15.74
C ASP A 195 1.57 10.31 15.33
N ILE A 196 0.84 9.95 14.27
CA ILE A 196 -0.26 10.78 13.77
C ILE A 196 -1.52 10.63 14.64
N LEU A 197 -1.91 9.41 15.01
CA LEU A 197 -3.09 9.21 15.88
C LEU A 197 -2.96 9.87 17.26
N LYS A 198 -1.79 9.74 17.90
CA LYS A 198 -1.55 10.37 19.22
C LYS A 198 -1.50 11.89 19.12
N LYS A 199 -0.84 12.46 18.11
CA LYS A 199 -0.69 13.92 17.97
C LYS A 199 -1.98 14.61 17.55
N LEU A 200 -2.89 13.89 16.90
CA LEU A 200 -4.23 14.38 16.66
C LEU A 200 -5.11 14.36 17.94
N LYS A 201 -4.61 13.84 19.08
CA LYS A 201 -5.36 13.55 20.32
C LYS A 201 -6.52 12.57 20.09
N ILE A 202 -6.33 11.60 19.19
CA ILE A 202 -7.39 10.68 18.81
C ILE A 202 -7.28 9.32 19.53
N ILE A 203 -6.18 9.11 20.26
CA ILE A 203 -6.01 8.09 21.30
C ILE A 203 -5.24 8.72 22.45
#